data_AF-A0A961GVJ5-F1
#
_entry.id   AF-A0A961GVJ5-F1
#
_cell.length_a   1.000
_cell.length_b   1.000
_cell.length_c   1.000
_cell.angle_alpha   90.00
_cell.angle_beta   90.00
_cell.angle_gamma   90.00
#
_symmetry.space_group_name_H-M   'P 1'
#
loop_
_entity.id
_entity.type
_entity.pdbx_description
1 polymer ?
#
loop_
_entity_poly.entity_id
_entity_poly.type
_entity_poly.pdbx_seq_one_letter_code
_entity_poly.pdbx_strand_id
1 'polypeptide(L)'
;MALVDNTALTTEALPGPAAAPETETGLSGGNLLDPGFRLTLRPMRYPQFYDMYRDAIRNTWTVEEIDFSDDLVDLQRKLLPAERHMINRLVAFFATGDSIVSNNLVLNLYKHINSPEARMFLSRQLY
;
A
#
# COMPACT_ATOMS: atom_id res chain seq x y z
N MET A 1 -18.76 -73.46 -17.59
CA MET A 1 -17.50 -73.35 -18.37
C MET A 1 -17.49 -71.97 -19.00
N ALA A 2 -17.17 -70.95 -18.20
CA ALA A 2 -17.02 -69.58 -18.69
C ALA A 2 -15.51 -69.35 -18.87
N LEU A 3 -15.13 -69.05 -20.11
CA LEU A 3 -13.77 -68.75 -20.52
C LEU A 3 -13.26 -67.53 -19.76
N VAL A 4 -12.03 -67.66 -19.29
CA VAL A 4 -11.17 -66.58 -18.83
C VAL A 4 -10.68 -65.82 -20.05
N ASP A 5 -10.81 -64.49 -20.04
CA ASP A 5 -9.85 -63.63 -20.72
C ASP A 5 -9.39 -62.54 -19.75
N ASN A 6 -8.07 -62.48 -19.66
CA ASN A 6 -7.21 -61.84 -18.68
C ASN A 6 -6.80 -60.48 -19.20
N THR A 7 -6.83 -59.41 -18.40
CA THR A 7 -5.76 -58.39 -18.38
C THR A 7 -5.97 -57.31 -17.32
N ALA A 8 -4.84 -56.97 -16.68
CA ALA A 8 -4.52 -55.70 -16.05
C ALA A 8 -5.11 -55.38 -14.66
N LEU A 9 -4.47 -55.97 -13.65
CA LEU A 9 -3.88 -55.29 -12.49
C LEU A 9 -4.01 -53.75 -12.49
N THR A 10 -5.04 -53.21 -11.83
CA THR A 10 -5.06 -51.81 -11.37
C THR A 10 -4.72 -51.77 -9.89
N THR A 11 -3.48 -51.36 -9.58
CA THR A 11 -3.03 -50.98 -8.25
C THR A 11 -3.95 -49.88 -7.68
N GLU A 12 -4.54 -50.15 -6.51
CA GLU A 12 -5.21 -49.15 -5.68
C GLU A 12 -4.23 -48.02 -5.32
N ALA A 13 -4.51 -46.81 -5.82
CA ALA A 13 -3.86 -45.60 -5.37
C ALA A 13 -4.63 -45.02 -4.17
N LEU A 14 -3.90 -44.84 -3.06
CA LEU A 14 -4.33 -44.20 -1.81
C LEU A 14 -5.00 -42.84 -2.06
N PRO A 15 -6.00 -42.44 -1.24
CA PRO A 15 -6.64 -41.14 -1.39
C PRO A 15 -5.65 -40.02 -1.05
N GLY A 16 -5.33 -39.19 -2.04
CA GLY A 16 -4.55 -37.97 -1.86
C GLY A 16 -5.26 -37.00 -0.89
N PRO A 17 -4.51 -36.12 -0.20
CA PRO A 17 -5.08 -35.23 0.80
C PRO A 17 -6.12 -34.32 0.15
N ALA A 18 -7.30 -34.28 0.77
CA ALA A 18 -8.45 -33.49 0.37
C ALA A 18 -8.01 -32.07 -0.04
N ALA A 19 -8.24 -31.76 -1.32
CA ALA A 19 -8.09 -30.43 -1.86
C ALA A 19 -8.96 -29.47 -1.04
N ALA A 20 -8.32 -28.46 -0.45
CA ALA A 20 -8.99 -27.32 0.15
C ALA A 20 -9.92 -26.68 -0.91
N PRO A 21 -11.06 -26.10 -0.50
CA PRO A 21 -12.01 -25.53 -1.45
C PRO A 21 -11.32 -24.45 -2.27
N GLU A 22 -11.18 -24.71 -3.56
CA GLU A 22 -10.70 -23.78 -4.56
C GLU A 22 -11.65 -22.58 -4.55
N THR A 23 -11.20 -21.50 -3.93
CA THR A 23 -11.91 -20.22 -4.01
C THR A 23 -11.71 -19.73 -5.44
N GLU A 24 -12.74 -19.91 -6.27
CA GLU A 24 -12.77 -19.40 -7.64
C GLU A 24 -12.64 -17.87 -7.65
N THR A 25 -11.41 -17.36 -7.67
CA THR A 25 -11.13 -15.96 -8.02
C THR A 25 -11.02 -15.86 -9.53
N GLY A 26 -12.16 -15.69 -10.21
CA GLY A 26 -12.24 -15.30 -11.62
C GLY A 26 -11.78 -13.86 -11.87
N LEU A 27 -10.55 -13.49 -11.49
CA LEU A 27 -9.94 -12.20 -11.81
C LEU A 27 -8.84 -12.43 -12.85
N SER A 28 -9.16 -12.15 -14.11
CA SER A 28 -8.17 -11.99 -15.18
C SER A 28 -6.98 -11.16 -14.66
N GLY A 29 -5.82 -11.82 -14.58
CA GLY A 29 -4.59 -11.32 -13.97
C GLY A 29 -4.02 -10.14 -14.73
N GLY A 30 -4.38 -8.93 -14.30
CA GLY A 30 -3.70 -7.71 -14.71
C GLY A 30 -2.88 -7.21 -13.55
N ASN A 31 -1.56 -7.31 -13.68
CA ASN A 31 -0.59 -6.79 -12.71
C ASN A 31 -0.89 -5.31 -12.39
N LEU A 32 -0.61 -4.88 -11.15
CA LEU A 32 -0.71 -3.48 -10.73
C LEU A 32 0.10 -2.52 -11.65
N LEU A 33 1.11 -3.08 -12.31
CA LEU A 33 2.07 -2.43 -13.21
C LEU A 33 1.74 -2.63 -14.69
N ASP A 34 0.64 -3.31 -15.01
CA ASP A 34 0.24 -3.56 -16.40
C ASP A 34 0.03 -2.22 -17.13
N PRO A 35 0.66 -2.00 -18.29
CA PRO A 35 0.51 -0.76 -19.05
C PRO A 35 -0.90 -0.67 -19.65
N GLY A 36 -1.83 -0.12 -18.87
CA GLY A 36 -3.20 0.13 -19.30
C GLY A 36 -3.86 1.17 -18.40
N PHE A 37 -4.26 2.32 -18.97
CA PHE A 37 -4.99 3.35 -18.24
C PHE A 37 -6.43 2.89 -17.99
N ARG A 38 -6.72 2.41 -16.78
CA ARG A 38 -8.10 2.14 -16.34
C ARG A 38 -8.62 3.35 -15.56
N LEU A 39 -9.38 4.20 -16.25
CA LEU A 39 -9.97 5.41 -15.66
C LEU A 39 -11.31 5.16 -14.97
N THR A 40 -11.86 3.96 -15.07
CA THR A 40 -13.13 3.58 -14.44
C THR A 40 -12.89 2.96 -13.07
N LEU A 41 -13.49 3.56 -12.03
CA LEU A 41 -13.47 3.06 -10.65
C LEU A 41 -14.38 1.85 -10.43
N ARG A 42 -15.26 1.52 -11.38
CA ARG A 42 -16.15 0.37 -11.31
C ARG A 42 -15.94 -0.53 -12.54
N PRO A 43 -15.95 -1.86 -12.37
CA PRO A 43 -15.89 -2.63 -11.11
C PRO A 43 -14.51 -2.54 -10.43
N MET A 44 -14.50 -2.44 -9.10
CA MET A 44 -13.29 -2.31 -8.29
C MET A 44 -12.45 -3.59 -8.35
N ARG A 45 -11.13 -3.47 -8.59
CA ARG A 45 -10.23 -4.63 -8.70
C ARG A 45 -9.44 -4.87 -7.42
N TYR A 46 -9.13 -3.82 -6.67
CA TYR A 46 -8.34 -3.87 -5.45
C TYR A 46 -9.02 -3.07 -4.32
N PRO A 47 -10.08 -3.64 -3.71
CA PRO A 47 -10.84 -2.96 -2.65
C PRO A 47 -9.98 -2.54 -1.45
N GLN A 48 -8.89 -3.26 -1.17
CA GLN A 48 -7.96 -2.95 -0.07
C GLN A 48 -7.32 -1.56 -0.19
N PHE A 49 -6.95 -1.13 -1.41
CA PHE A 49 -6.40 0.23 -1.61
C PHE A 49 -7.45 1.31 -1.38
N TYR A 50 -8.70 1.01 -1.67
CA TYR A 50 -9.81 1.92 -1.41
C TYR A 50 -10.08 2.08 0.10
N ASP A 51 -10.00 1.00 0.87
CA ASP A 51 -10.12 1.07 2.34
C ASP A 51 -8.98 1.90 2.96
N MET A 52 -7.73 1.68 2.52
CA MET A 52 -6.59 2.49 2.94
C MET A 52 -6.74 3.98 2.59
N TYR A 53 -7.34 4.28 1.43
CA TYR A 53 -7.66 5.65 1.03
C TYR A 53 -8.70 6.28 1.96
N ARG A 54 -9.74 5.54 2.35
CA ARG A 54 -10.72 6.02 3.33
C ARG A 54 -10.09 6.27 4.69
N ASP A 55 -9.17 5.42 5.12
CA ASP A 55 -8.40 5.61 6.36
C ASP A 55 -7.54 6.86 6.31
N ALA A 56 -6.86 7.10 5.19
CA ALA A 56 -6.06 8.30 4.97
C ALA A 56 -6.91 9.58 4.93
N ILE A 57 -8.14 9.54 4.44
CA ILE A 57 -9.08 10.68 4.56
C ILE A 57 -9.44 10.93 6.02
N ARG A 58 -9.73 9.87 6.79
CA ARG A 58 -10.09 10.00 8.22
C ARG A 58 -8.95 10.58 9.06
N ASN A 59 -7.70 10.38 8.65
CA ASN A 59 -6.51 10.88 9.35
C ASN A 59 -6.01 12.25 8.83
N THR A 60 -6.92 13.08 8.30
CA THR A 60 -6.55 14.41 7.83
C THR A 60 -6.51 15.39 9.00
N TRP A 61 -5.40 16.07 9.17
CA TRP A 61 -5.21 17.19 10.10
C TRP A 61 -4.63 18.37 9.32
N THR A 62 -4.86 19.60 9.79
CA THR A 62 -4.27 20.82 9.20
C THR A 62 -3.24 21.45 10.13
N VAL A 63 -2.29 22.21 9.58
CA VAL A 63 -1.20 22.81 10.37
C VAL A 63 -1.74 23.83 11.39
N GLU A 64 -2.86 24.47 11.08
CA GLU A 64 -3.53 25.44 11.96
C GLU A 64 -4.18 24.79 13.20
N GLU A 65 -4.35 23.46 13.22
CA GLU A 65 -4.85 22.73 14.39
C GLU A 65 -3.80 22.59 15.50
N ILE A 66 -2.53 22.88 15.21
CA ILE A 66 -1.42 22.78 16.16
C ILE A 66 -1.02 24.19 16.63
N ASP A 67 -1.13 24.45 17.94
CA ASP A 67 -0.68 25.70 18.55
C ASP A 67 0.80 25.59 18.97
N PHE A 68 1.64 26.49 18.44
CA PHE A 68 3.07 26.57 18.73
C PHE A 68 3.44 27.74 19.65
N SER A 69 2.47 28.48 20.19
CA SER A 69 2.71 29.74 20.91
C SER A 69 3.63 29.55 22.12
N ASP A 70 3.41 28.49 22.90
CA ASP A 70 4.21 28.17 24.08
C ASP A 70 5.56 27.52 23.72
N ASP A 71 5.59 26.68 22.67
CA ASP A 71 6.81 26.00 22.21
C ASP A 71 7.90 26.97 21.77
N LEU A 72 7.52 28.09 21.13
CA LEU A 72 8.46 29.12 20.71
C LEU A 72 9.15 29.82 21.89
N VAL A 73 8.43 30.02 23.00
CA VAL A 73 8.99 30.62 24.22
C VAL A 73 9.98 29.65 24.87
N ASP A 74 9.63 28.37 24.93
CA ASP A 74 10.45 27.32 25.53
C ASP A 74 11.73 27.07 24.72
N LEU A 75 11.63 27.07 23.39
CA LEU A 75 12.77 26.95 22.47
C LEU A 75 13.80 28.08 22.65
N GLN A 76 13.35 29.28 22.99
CA GLN A 76 14.22 30.44 23.16
C GLN A 76 14.80 30.56 24.58
N ARG A 77 14.00 30.25 25.61
CA ARG A 77 14.32 30.60 27.01
C ARG A 77 14.72 29.42 27.88
N LYS A 78 14.24 28.20 27.60
CA LYS A 78 14.44 27.04 28.48
C LYS A 78 15.53 26.07 28.01
N LEU A 79 15.80 26.03 26.70
CA LEU A 79 16.75 25.06 26.14
C LEU A 79 18.19 25.56 26.11
N LEU A 80 19.14 24.63 26.29
CA LEU A 80 20.55 24.91 26.16
C LEU A 80 20.92 25.16 24.68
N PRO A 81 22.00 25.91 24.40
CA PRO A 81 22.44 26.17 23.01
C PRO A 81 22.70 24.90 22.19
N ALA A 82 23.18 23.83 22.83
CA ALA A 82 23.43 22.54 22.19
C ALA A 82 22.13 21.83 21.78
N GLU A 83 21.10 21.84 22.65
CA GLU A 83 19.79 21.22 22.39
C GLU A 83 19.06 21.94 21.26
N ARG A 84 19.09 23.29 21.28
CA ARG A 84 18.54 24.11 20.20
C ARG A 84 19.21 23.82 18.86
N HIS A 85 20.54 23.62 18.84
CA HIS A 85 21.26 23.25 17.62
C HIS A 85 20.82 21.89 17.08
N MET A 86 20.60 20.91 17.96
CA MET A 86 20.08 19.59 17.58
C MET A 86 18.66 19.68 16.99
N ILE A 87 17.74 20.38 17.67
CA ILE A 87 16.36 20.54 17.20
C ILE A 87 16.32 21.21 15.82
N ASN A 88 17.09 22.27 15.62
CA ASN A 88 17.18 22.94 14.32
C ASN A 88 17.68 22.01 13.21
N ARG A 89 18.62 21.11 13.51
CA ARG A 89 19.08 20.09 12.53
C ARG A 89 18.03 19.04 12.25
N LEU A 90 17.27 18.62 13.25
CA LEU A 90 16.16 17.68 13.06
C LEU A 90 15.07 18.29 12.18
N VAL A 91 14.68 19.54 12.46
CA VAL A 91 13.70 20.27 11.63
C VAL A 91 14.20 20.39 10.19
N ALA A 92 15.46 20.79 9.99
CA ALA A 92 16.04 20.87 8.64
C ALA A 92 16.11 19.51 7.93
N PHE A 93 16.40 18.43 8.67
CA PHE A 93 16.43 17.07 8.14
C PHE A 93 15.04 16.60 7.70
N PHE A 94 14.00 16.77 8.54
CA PHE A 94 12.63 16.39 8.18
C PHE A 94 12.08 17.23 7.02
N ALA A 95 12.29 18.55 7.04
CA ALA A 95 11.86 19.42 5.94
C ALA A 95 12.46 19.01 4.57
N THR A 96 13.73 18.59 4.58
CA THR A 96 14.40 18.10 3.36
C THR A 96 13.98 16.67 3.01
N GLY A 97 13.85 15.80 4.01
CA GLY A 97 13.50 14.40 3.85
C GLY A 97 12.11 14.20 3.23
N ASP A 98 11.12 14.94 3.74
CA ASP A 98 9.74 14.88 3.23
C ASP A 98 9.68 15.30 1.76
N SER A 99 10.45 16.33 1.38
CA SER A 99 10.56 16.79 -0.01
C SER A 99 11.15 15.74 -0.95
N ILE A 100 12.17 15.00 -0.50
CA ILE A 100 12.82 13.94 -1.29
C ILE A 100 11.87 12.76 -1.50
N VAL A 101 11.17 12.35 -0.43
CA VAL A 101 10.23 11.22 -0.49
C VAL A 101 9.06 11.53 -1.42
N SER A 102 8.45 12.71 -1.29
CA SER A 102 7.35 13.15 -2.17
C SER A 102 7.78 13.23 -3.64
N ASN A 103 9.00 13.72 -3.90
CA ASN A 103 9.55 13.77 -5.26
C ASN A 103 9.74 12.35 -5.83
N ASN A 104 10.31 11.44 -5.06
CA ASN A 104 10.48 10.04 -5.48
C ASN A 104 9.12 9.37 -5.78
N LEU A 105 8.11 9.65 -4.96
CA LEU A 105 6.77 9.10 -5.11
C LEU A 105 6.13 9.53 -6.44
N VAL A 106 6.26 10.80 -6.81
CA VAL A 106 5.74 11.35 -8.08
C VAL A 106 6.54 10.87 -9.29
N LEU A 107 7.88 10.94 -9.21
CA LEU A 107 8.72 10.72 -10.40
C LEU A 107 8.95 9.25 -10.72
N ASN A 108 9.01 8.37 -9.73
CA ASN A 108 9.28 6.95 -9.93
C ASN A 108 8.03 6.11 -9.72
N LEU A 109 7.37 6.19 -8.58
CA LEU A 109 6.31 5.24 -8.24
C LEU A 109 5.00 5.52 -9.01
N TYR A 110 4.59 6.79 -9.08
CA TYR A 110 3.31 7.19 -9.70
C TYR A 110 3.21 6.83 -11.20
N LYS A 111 4.35 6.81 -11.91
CA LYS A 111 4.40 6.45 -13.34
C LYS A 111 4.13 4.97 -13.61
N HIS A 112 4.52 4.10 -12.67
CA HIS A 112 4.42 2.65 -12.85
C HIS A 112 3.10 2.07 -12.33
N ILE A 113 2.36 2.82 -11.51
CA ILE A 113 1.07 2.39 -10.97
C ILE A 113 -0.05 2.90 -11.87
N ASN A 114 -0.78 1.97 -12.48
CA ASN A 114 -1.88 2.28 -13.39
C ASN A 114 -3.27 2.03 -12.78
N SER A 115 -3.35 1.37 -11.62
CA SER A 115 -4.63 1.16 -10.94
C SER A 115 -5.20 2.49 -10.41
N PRO A 116 -6.47 2.83 -10.71
CA PRO A 116 -7.07 4.08 -10.26
C PRO A 116 -7.20 4.16 -8.74
N GLU A 117 -7.51 3.05 -8.06
CA GLU A 117 -7.65 2.99 -6.60
C GLU A 117 -6.31 3.27 -5.88
N ALA A 118 -5.23 2.67 -6.39
CA ALA A 118 -3.88 2.90 -5.85
C ALA A 118 -3.43 4.35 -6.12
N ARG A 119 -3.77 4.93 -7.28
CA ARG A 119 -3.50 6.35 -7.56
C ARG A 119 -4.25 7.28 -6.62
N MET A 120 -5.52 6.98 -6.28
CA MET A 120 -6.27 7.77 -5.29
C MET A 120 -5.59 7.73 -3.92
N PHE A 121 -5.15 6.56 -3.46
CA PHE A 121 -4.40 6.44 -2.22
C PHE A 121 -3.07 7.23 -2.26
N LEU A 122 -2.27 7.07 -3.30
CA LEU A 122 -1.00 7.80 -3.45
C LEU A 122 -1.19 9.31 -3.58
N SER A 123 -2.26 9.76 -4.25
CA SER A 123 -2.59 11.19 -4.33
C SER A 123 -2.92 11.75 -2.95
N ARG A 124 -3.48 10.95 -2.05
CA ARG A 124 -3.73 11.34 -0.66
C ARG A 124 -2.45 11.42 0.16
N GLN A 125 -1.44 10.59 -0.12
CA GLN A 125 -0.14 10.65 0.54
C GLN A 125 0.70 11.87 0.10
N LEU A 126 0.46 12.36 -1.12
CA LEU A 126 1.14 13.53 -1.68
C LEU A 126 0.51 14.87 -1.27
N TYR A 127 -0.71 14.82 -0.74
CA TYR A 127 -1.44 15.99 -0.26
C TYR A 127 -1.07 16.28 1.18
#